data_AF-A0A3D3S795-F1
#
_entry.id   AF-A0A3D3S795-F1
#
_cell.length_a   1.000
_cell.length_b   1.000
_cell.length_c   1.000
_cell.angle_alpha   90.00
_cell.angle_beta   90.00
_cell.angle_gamma   90.00
#
_symmetry.space_group_name_H-M   'P 1'
#
loop_
_entity.id
_entity.type
_entity.pdbx_description
1 polymer ?
#
loop_
_entity_poly.entity_id
_entity_poly.type
_entity_poly.pdbx_seq_one_letter_code
_entity_poly.pdbx_strand_id
1 'polypeptide(L)'
;MARDKDNPLFASGKGRGREPLASRMRPRTLDEFTGQEHIVGPGRLLRRAIQKDQLSSIILSGPPGTGKTTLARIIANTTRSAFIALNAVLSGVGELREAIEKARQHYELYSLKTILFVDEVHRWNKSQQDALLPWVENGTVVLIGATTENPFFEVNRALVSRSRVFLLRTLTDEDLARIARMTLEDKERGYGNYSIRFESGALEHLVHTADGDARSLLNALELAIETSVETWPPASGADIDVSLETAEESIQKRVVLYDKDGDYHY
;
A
#
# COMPACT_ATOMS: atom_id res chain seq x y z
N MET A 1 -17.72 -0.01 -20.67
CA MET A 1 -17.64 -0.82 -19.45
C MET A 1 -17.27 0.10 -18.30
N ALA A 2 -18.23 0.41 -17.44
CA ALA A 2 -18.14 1.45 -16.43
C ALA A 2 -17.03 1.12 -15.43
N ARG A 3 -15.91 1.84 -15.51
CA ARG A 3 -14.90 1.87 -14.46
C ARG A 3 -15.27 3.04 -13.57
N ASP A 4 -15.72 2.74 -12.35
CA ASP A 4 -15.99 3.76 -11.35
C ASP A 4 -14.65 4.39 -10.94
N LYS A 5 -14.33 5.53 -11.53
CA LYS A 5 -13.05 6.26 -11.34
C LYS A 5 -13.07 7.15 -10.09
N ASP A 6 -14.16 7.13 -9.33
CA ASP A 6 -14.41 8.06 -8.23
C ASP A 6 -14.28 7.38 -6.86
N ASN A 7 -13.25 6.54 -6.67
CA ASN A 7 -12.94 5.97 -5.35
C ASN A 7 -12.03 6.95 -4.57
N PRO A 8 -12.53 7.68 -3.56
CA PRO A 8 -11.80 8.77 -2.89
C PRO A 8 -10.50 8.32 -2.21
N LEU A 9 -10.40 7.05 -1.82
CA LEU A 9 -9.19 6.48 -1.21
C LEU A 9 -8.00 6.44 -2.19
N PHE A 10 -8.32 6.43 -3.48
CA PHE A 10 -7.39 6.33 -4.60
C PHE A 10 -7.59 7.42 -5.66
N ALA A 11 -8.50 8.36 -5.43
CA ALA A 11 -8.77 9.49 -6.30
C ALA A 11 -7.51 10.36 -6.29
N SER A 12 -6.73 10.26 -7.36
CA SER A 12 -5.80 11.30 -7.75
C SER A 12 -6.65 12.57 -7.90
N GLY A 13 -6.57 13.46 -6.91
CA GLY A 13 -7.19 14.77 -7.03
C GLY A 13 -6.77 15.39 -8.35
N LYS A 14 -7.72 15.76 -9.20
CA LYS A 14 -7.47 16.62 -10.38
C LYS A 14 -7.16 18.06 -9.93
N GLY A 15 -6.25 18.20 -8.96
CA GLY A 15 -5.56 19.44 -8.66
C GLY A 15 -4.13 19.26 -9.18
N ARG A 16 -3.57 20.28 -9.80
CA ARG A 16 -2.13 20.37 -10.15
C ARG A 16 -1.27 20.51 -8.87
N GLY A 17 -1.57 19.73 -7.84
CA GLY A 17 -0.76 19.54 -6.64
C GLY A 17 0.12 18.31 -6.87
N ARG A 18 1.38 18.42 -6.49
CA ARG A 18 2.39 17.42 -6.76
C ARG A 18 2.09 16.15 -5.94
N GLU A 19 1.79 15.06 -6.62
CA GLU A 19 1.57 13.77 -5.95
C GLU A 19 2.89 13.30 -5.29
N PRO A 20 2.90 12.91 -4.00
CA PRO A 20 4.10 12.43 -3.33
C PRO A 20 4.74 11.25 -4.05
N LEU A 21 6.06 11.15 -4.03
CA LEU A 21 6.83 10.10 -4.70
C LEU A 21 6.37 8.71 -4.28
N ALA A 22 6.09 8.51 -2.99
CA ALA A 22 5.59 7.24 -2.47
C ALA A 22 4.25 6.80 -3.08
N SER A 23 3.42 7.74 -3.55
CA SER A 23 2.18 7.41 -4.27
C SER A 23 2.43 7.22 -5.76
N ARG A 24 3.26 8.09 -6.38
CA ARG A 24 3.67 7.97 -7.79
C ARG A 24 4.33 6.64 -8.08
N MET A 25 5.29 6.22 -7.27
CA MET A 25 6.11 5.01 -7.45
C MET A 25 5.41 3.71 -7.05
N ARG A 26 4.11 3.72 -6.74
CA ARG A 26 3.39 2.48 -6.41
C ARG A 26 3.49 1.47 -7.58
N PRO A 27 3.93 0.23 -7.31
CA PRO A 27 3.92 -0.86 -8.28
C PRO A 27 2.55 -1.03 -8.96
N ARG A 28 2.54 -1.17 -10.28
CA ARG A 28 1.32 -1.37 -11.09
C ARG A 28 0.99 -2.85 -11.30
N THR A 29 2.01 -3.71 -11.24
CA THR A 29 1.91 -5.15 -11.53
C THR A 29 2.59 -5.97 -10.43
N LEU A 30 2.32 -7.29 -10.40
CA LEU A 30 3.02 -8.21 -9.49
C LEU A 30 4.52 -8.36 -9.83
N ASP A 31 4.96 -7.97 -11.02
CA ASP A 31 6.37 -8.01 -11.42
C ASP A 31 7.16 -6.80 -10.92
N GLU A 32 6.48 -5.67 -10.68
CA GLU A 32 7.06 -4.48 -10.04
C GLU A 32 7.09 -4.58 -8.50
N PHE A 33 6.43 -5.57 -7.90
CA PHE A 33 6.26 -5.67 -6.45
C PHE A 33 7.42 -6.39 -5.77
N THR A 34 8.16 -5.67 -4.91
CA THR A 34 9.45 -6.12 -4.34
C THR A 34 9.33 -6.64 -2.89
N GLY A 35 10.10 -7.68 -2.54
CA GLY A 35 10.37 -8.14 -1.17
C GLY A 35 9.34 -9.06 -0.52
N GLN A 36 8.33 -9.51 -1.27
CA GLN A 36 7.26 -10.38 -0.77
C GLN A 36 7.15 -11.69 -1.57
N GLU A 37 8.29 -12.20 -2.07
CA GLU A 37 8.41 -13.37 -2.94
C GLU A 37 7.88 -14.65 -2.28
N HIS A 38 7.86 -14.71 -0.95
CA HIS A 38 7.28 -15.84 -0.20
C HIS A 38 5.76 -15.95 -0.35
N ILE A 39 5.04 -14.85 -0.62
CA ILE A 39 3.59 -14.85 -0.85
C ILE A 39 3.21 -14.61 -2.31
N VAL A 40 3.94 -13.79 -3.05
CA VAL A 40 3.60 -13.39 -4.42
C VAL A 40 4.71 -13.65 -5.44
N GLY A 41 5.75 -14.40 -5.08
CA GLY A 41 6.75 -14.87 -6.04
C GLY A 41 6.17 -15.84 -7.09
N PRO A 42 6.91 -16.13 -8.17
CA PRO A 42 6.49 -17.10 -9.18
C PRO A 42 6.05 -18.43 -8.56
N GLY A 43 4.90 -18.96 -9.01
CA GLY A 43 4.33 -20.22 -8.53
C GLY A 43 3.62 -20.15 -7.16
N ARG A 44 3.72 -19.05 -6.41
CA ARG A 44 3.04 -18.91 -5.12
C ARG A 44 1.52 -18.91 -5.26
N LEU A 45 0.84 -19.36 -4.20
CA LEU A 45 -0.62 -19.52 -4.20
C LEU A 45 -1.36 -18.20 -4.50
N LEU A 46 -1.00 -17.12 -3.80
CA LEU A 46 -1.67 -15.83 -3.98
C LEU A 46 -1.48 -15.30 -5.40
N ARG A 47 -0.25 -15.31 -5.92
CA ARG A 47 0.03 -14.93 -7.31
C ARG A 47 -0.80 -15.70 -8.33
N ARG A 48 -0.85 -17.04 -8.21
CA ARG A 48 -1.66 -17.88 -9.09
C ARG A 48 -3.15 -17.58 -8.98
N ALA A 49 -3.66 -17.35 -7.77
CA ALA A 49 -5.07 -17.02 -7.54
C ALA A 49 -5.44 -15.67 -8.18
N ILE A 50 -4.58 -14.66 -8.07
CA ILE A 50 -4.74 -13.35 -8.70
C ILE A 50 -4.74 -13.49 -10.23
N GLN A 51 -3.74 -14.16 -10.79
CA GLN A 51 -3.59 -14.33 -12.24
C GLN A 51 -4.73 -15.14 -12.88
N LYS A 52 -5.33 -16.08 -12.13
CA LYS A 52 -6.47 -16.88 -12.59
C LYS A 52 -7.84 -16.26 -12.29
N ASP A 53 -7.88 -15.07 -11.69
CA ASP A 53 -9.12 -14.41 -11.25
C ASP A 53 -9.96 -15.29 -10.31
N GLN A 54 -9.27 -16.05 -9.44
CA GLN A 54 -9.84 -17.02 -8.50
C GLN A 54 -9.56 -16.62 -7.03
N LEU A 55 -9.52 -15.32 -6.77
CA LEU A 55 -9.25 -14.79 -5.44
C LEU A 55 -10.44 -15.03 -4.51
N SER A 56 -10.17 -15.58 -3.33
CA SER A 56 -11.10 -15.61 -2.19
C SER A 56 -10.84 -14.42 -1.27
N SER A 57 -11.68 -14.19 -0.26
CA SER A 57 -11.38 -13.18 0.77
C SER A 57 -10.00 -13.42 1.41
N ILE A 58 -9.25 -12.33 1.61
CA ILE A 58 -7.91 -12.35 2.21
C ILE A 58 -7.78 -11.25 3.26
N ILE A 59 -6.86 -11.48 4.21
CA ILE A 59 -6.38 -10.48 5.15
C ILE A 59 -4.88 -10.33 4.94
N LEU A 60 -4.43 -9.13 4.62
CA LEU A 60 -3.03 -8.73 4.51
C LEU A 60 -2.60 -8.15 5.86
N SER A 61 -1.72 -8.84 6.57
CA SER A 61 -1.16 -8.36 7.84
C SER A 61 0.32 -8.12 7.68
N GLY A 62 0.83 -7.03 8.25
CA GLY A 62 2.26 -6.76 8.28
C GLY A 62 2.58 -5.31 8.60
N PRO A 63 3.85 -4.97 8.85
CA PRO A 63 4.29 -3.62 9.21
C PRO A 63 3.85 -2.53 8.21
N PRO A 64 3.86 -1.24 8.59
CA PRO A 64 3.71 -0.14 7.65
C PRO A 64 4.80 -0.21 6.55
N GLY A 65 4.52 0.35 5.38
CA GLY A 65 5.51 0.39 4.29
C GLY A 65 5.71 -0.89 3.48
N THR A 66 5.21 -2.03 3.94
CA THR A 66 5.43 -3.34 3.30
C THR A 66 4.61 -3.59 2.03
N GLY A 67 3.69 -2.68 1.68
CA GLY A 67 2.97 -2.74 0.41
C GLY A 67 1.56 -3.36 0.45
N LYS A 68 0.91 -3.48 1.62
CA LYS A 68 -0.48 -4.00 1.74
C LYS A 68 -1.48 -3.31 0.80
N THR A 69 -1.58 -1.99 0.87
CA THR A 69 -2.48 -1.17 0.04
C THR A 69 -2.11 -1.27 -1.45
N THR A 70 -0.81 -1.32 -1.76
CA THR A 70 -0.31 -1.50 -3.12
C THR A 70 -0.73 -2.86 -3.68
N LEU A 71 -0.57 -3.94 -2.91
CA LEU A 71 -0.96 -5.28 -3.32
C LEU A 71 -2.46 -5.36 -3.59
N ALA A 72 -3.30 -4.75 -2.74
CA ALA A 72 -4.74 -4.67 -2.99
C ALA A 72 -5.07 -3.97 -4.32
N ARG A 73 -4.37 -2.89 -4.68
CA ARG A 73 -4.53 -2.21 -5.97
C ARG A 73 -4.07 -3.07 -7.15
N ILE A 74 -2.94 -3.76 -7.04
CA ILE A 74 -2.46 -4.66 -8.09
C ILE A 74 -3.50 -5.76 -8.34
N ILE A 75 -4.04 -6.33 -7.27
CA ILE A 75 -5.11 -7.32 -7.35
C ILE A 75 -6.30 -6.75 -8.12
N ALA A 76 -6.80 -5.59 -7.71
CA ALA A 76 -7.94 -4.93 -8.35
C ALA A 76 -7.70 -4.68 -9.85
N ASN A 77 -6.50 -4.26 -10.23
CA ASN A 77 -6.14 -4.02 -11.63
C ASN A 77 -5.97 -5.30 -12.45
N THR A 78 -5.73 -6.44 -11.81
CA THR A 78 -5.50 -7.73 -12.48
C THR A 78 -6.79 -8.54 -12.64
N THR A 79 -7.70 -8.45 -11.66
CA THR A 79 -8.96 -9.20 -11.61
C THR A 79 -10.09 -8.52 -12.39
N ARG A 80 -11.10 -9.29 -12.85
CA ARG A 80 -12.31 -8.73 -13.49
C ARG A 80 -13.40 -8.47 -12.47
N SER A 81 -13.13 -7.58 -11.52
CA SER A 81 -14.06 -7.21 -10.45
C SER A 81 -14.21 -5.70 -10.36
N ALA A 82 -15.38 -5.23 -9.93
CA ALA A 82 -15.49 -3.88 -9.40
C ALA A 82 -14.62 -3.74 -8.14
N PHE A 83 -14.20 -2.53 -7.82
CA PHE A 83 -13.32 -2.30 -6.69
C PHE A 83 -13.78 -1.11 -5.86
N ILE A 84 -14.09 -1.37 -4.60
CA ILE A 84 -14.52 -0.37 -3.63
C ILE A 84 -13.49 -0.38 -2.50
N ALA A 85 -13.06 0.80 -2.04
CA ALA A 85 -12.10 0.93 -0.97
C ALA A 85 -12.65 1.79 0.16
N LEU A 86 -12.47 1.30 1.38
CA LEU A 86 -12.84 1.98 2.62
C LEU A 86 -11.59 2.10 3.49
N ASN A 87 -11.50 3.20 4.25
CA ASN A 87 -10.52 3.35 5.31
C ASN A 87 -11.27 3.21 6.63
N ALA A 88 -10.98 2.17 7.41
CA ALA A 88 -11.75 1.89 8.62
C ALA A 88 -11.69 3.00 9.69
N VAL A 89 -10.67 3.88 9.63
CA VAL A 89 -10.57 5.06 10.51
C VAL A 89 -11.56 6.15 10.11
N LEU A 90 -11.78 6.33 8.81
CA LEU A 90 -12.62 7.40 8.27
C LEU A 90 -14.05 6.95 7.97
N SER A 91 -14.25 5.65 7.74
CA SER A 91 -15.52 5.07 7.29
C SER A 91 -16.36 4.57 8.46
N GLY A 92 -17.54 5.15 8.63
CA GLY A 92 -18.55 4.69 9.57
C GLY A 92 -19.40 3.55 9.02
N VAL A 93 -20.50 3.24 9.71
CA VAL A 93 -21.47 2.21 9.31
C VAL A 93 -22.24 2.62 8.03
N GLY A 94 -22.41 3.92 7.80
CA GLY A 94 -23.11 4.44 6.61
C GLY A 94 -22.36 4.11 5.32
N GLU A 95 -21.09 4.48 5.24
CA GLU A 95 -20.22 4.24 4.09
C GLU A 95 -20.07 2.74 3.80
N LEU A 96 -20.00 1.91 4.85
CA LEU A 96 -20.00 0.46 4.72
C LEU A 96 -21.28 -0.05 4.05
N ARG A 97 -22.45 0.43 4.47
CA ARG A 97 -23.74 0.04 3.87
C ARG A 97 -23.84 0.48 2.41
N GLU A 98 -23.38 1.69 2.10
CA GLU A 98 -23.34 2.18 0.71
C GLU A 98 -22.41 1.34 -0.17
N ALA A 99 -21.23 0.97 0.34
CA ALA A 99 -20.30 0.10 -0.38
C ALA A 99 -20.90 -1.28 -0.66
N ILE A 100 -21.59 -1.87 0.32
CA ILE A 100 -22.28 -3.15 0.17
C ILE A 100 -23.40 -3.04 -0.86
N GLU A 101 -24.22 -1.99 -0.78
CA GLU A 101 -25.33 -1.79 -1.71
C GLU A 101 -24.84 -1.63 -3.16
N LYS A 102 -23.77 -0.86 -3.38
CA LYS A 102 -23.11 -0.78 -4.70
C LYS A 102 -22.61 -2.14 -5.17
N ALA A 103 -21.97 -2.92 -4.28
CA ALA A 103 -21.50 -4.26 -4.62
C ALA A 103 -22.63 -5.21 -5.02
N ARG A 104 -23.78 -5.13 -4.33
CA ARG A 104 -24.99 -5.88 -4.67
C ARG A 104 -25.50 -5.50 -6.04
N GLN A 105 -25.63 -4.21 -6.33
CA GLN A 105 -26.11 -3.73 -7.63
C GLN A 105 -25.20 -4.19 -8.77
N HIS A 106 -23.87 -4.18 -8.57
CA HIS A 106 -22.93 -4.73 -9.55
C HIS A 106 -23.17 -6.22 -9.82
N TYR A 107 -23.43 -6.99 -8.76
CA TYR A 107 -23.66 -8.42 -8.88
C TYR A 107 -25.01 -8.74 -9.51
N GLU A 108 -26.09 -8.10 -9.05
CA GLU A 108 -27.46 -8.35 -9.52
C GLU A 108 -27.67 -7.92 -10.97
N LEU A 109 -27.12 -6.76 -11.38
CA LEU A 109 -27.35 -6.21 -12.73
C LEU A 109 -26.36 -6.75 -13.77
N TYR A 110 -25.12 -7.03 -13.36
CA TYR A 110 -24.04 -7.33 -14.31
C TYR A 110 -23.31 -8.64 -14.03
N SER A 111 -23.71 -9.40 -13.01
CA SER A 111 -22.96 -10.57 -12.51
C SER A 111 -21.48 -10.24 -12.22
N LEU A 112 -21.21 -8.98 -11.87
CA LEU A 112 -19.87 -8.47 -11.63
C LEU A 112 -19.55 -8.55 -10.14
N LYS A 113 -18.54 -9.34 -9.79
CA LYS A 113 -18.04 -9.42 -8.42
C LYS A 113 -17.41 -8.10 -8.00
N THR A 114 -17.48 -7.79 -6.71
CA THR A 114 -16.82 -6.61 -6.14
C THR A 114 -15.75 -7.02 -5.15
N ILE A 115 -14.54 -6.51 -5.34
CA ILE A 115 -13.50 -6.53 -4.33
C ILE A 115 -13.74 -5.34 -3.40
N LEU A 116 -13.97 -5.63 -2.12
CA LEU A 116 -14.07 -4.63 -1.07
C LEU A 116 -12.74 -4.58 -0.31
N PHE A 117 -11.95 -3.53 -0.54
CA PHE A 117 -10.74 -3.26 0.23
C PHE A 117 -11.06 -2.45 1.47
N VAL A 118 -10.57 -2.90 2.63
CA VAL A 118 -10.70 -2.20 3.90
C VAL A 118 -9.31 -2.00 4.49
N ASP A 119 -8.82 -0.76 4.45
CA ASP A 119 -7.55 -0.40 5.08
C ASP A 119 -7.74 -0.20 6.58
N GLU A 120 -6.73 -0.57 7.36
CA GLU A 120 -6.74 -0.58 8.83
C GLU A 120 -7.96 -1.27 9.45
N VAL A 121 -8.35 -2.44 8.94
CA VAL A 121 -9.57 -3.18 9.34
C VAL A 121 -9.68 -3.44 10.84
N HIS A 122 -8.55 -3.44 11.58
CA HIS A 122 -8.53 -3.53 13.04
C HIS A 122 -9.23 -2.36 13.75
N ARG A 123 -9.43 -1.21 13.08
CA ARG A 123 -10.08 -0.03 13.66
C ARG A 123 -11.60 -0.12 13.68
N TRP A 124 -12.18 -1.06 12.95
CA TRP A 124 -13.61 -1.30 13.00
C TRP A 124 -14.02 -2.10 14.23
N ASN A 125 -15.14 -1.69 14.83
CA ASN A 125 -15.74 -2.44 15.90
C ASN A 125 -16.34 -3.77 15.41
N LYS A 126 -16.65 -4.67 16.35
CA LYS A 126 -17.20 -6.00 16.05
C LYS A 126 -18.49 -5.95 15.21
N SER A 127 -19.36 -4.97 15.45
CA SER A 127 -20.63 -4.83 14.71
C SER A 127 -20.39 -4.50 13.22
N GLN A 128 -19.44 -3.61 12.92
CA GLN A 128 -19.03 -3.30 11.55
C GLN A 128 -18.44 -4.53 10.85
N GLN A 129 -17.60 -5.30 11.55
CA GLN A 129 -17.03 -6.53 11.01
C GLN A 129 -18.08 -7.63 10.78
N ASP A 130 -19.01 -7.81 11.72
CA ASP A 130 -20.09 -8.79 11.62
C ASP A 130 -21.05 -8.45 10.46
N ALA A 131 -21.26 -7.16 10.18
CA ALA A 131 -22.10 -6.69 9.07
C ALA A 131 -21.59 -7.10 7.68
N LEU A 132 -20.31 -7.45 7.54
CA LEU A 132 -19.73 -7.96 6.30
C LEU A 132 -20.01 -9.44 6.03
N LEU A 133 -20.26 -10.24 7.08
CA LEU A 133 -20.27 -11.70 6.99
C LEU A 133 -21.24 -12.25 5.92
N PRO A 134 -22.51 -11.79 5.84
CA PRO A 134 -23.45 -12.35 4.87
C PRO A 134 -22.97 -12.15 3.42
N TRP A 135 -22.30 -11.03 3.15
CA TRP A 135 -21.86 -10.62 1.81
C TRP A 135 -20.56 -11.31 1.38
N VAL A 136 -19.71 -11.66 2.36
CA VAL A 136 -18.54 -12.50 2.13
C VAL A 136 -18.96 -13.94 1.87
N GLU A 137 -19.93 -14.46 2.64
CA GLU A 137 -20.41 -15.84 2.52
C GLU A 137 -21.13 -16.12 1.20
N ASN A 138 -21.98 -15.19 0.76
CA ASN A 138 -22.74 -15.36 -0.48
C ASN A 138 -21.95 -14.96 -1.74
N GLY A 139 -20.72 -14.46 -1.58
CA GLY A 139 -19.82 -14.08 -2.67
C GLY A 139 -20.13 -12.75 -3.35
N THR A 140 -21.01 -11.91 -2.78
CA THR A 140 -21.27 -10.55 -3.27
C THR A 140 -20.00 -9.69 -3.19
N VAL A 141 -19.23 -9.86 -2.10
CA VAL A 141 -17.93 -9.20 -1.94
C VAL A 141 -16.80 -10.21 -1.73
N VAL A 142 -15.67 -9.94 -2.38
CA VAL A 142 -14.37 -10.52 -2.03
C VAL A 142 -13.65 -9.51 -1.14
N LEU A 143 -13.51 -9.83 0.14
CA LEU A 143 -12.87 -8.93 1.10
C LEU A 143 -11.34 -8.95 0.94
N ILE A 144 -10.72 -7.78 0.91
CA ILE A 144 -9.29 -7.59 1.15
C ILE A 144 -9.15 -6.68 2.37
N GLY A 145 -8.95 -7.27 3.55
CA GLY A 145 -8.64 -6.49 4.76
C GLY A 145 -7.14 -6.24 4.86
N ALA A 146 -6.71 -5.03 5.21
CA ALA A 146 -5.33 -4.72 5.54
C ALA A 146 -5.20 -4.24 6.99
N THR A 147 -4.14 -4.70 7.68
CA THR A 147 -3.89 -4.31 9.07
C THR A 147 -2.39 -4.32 9.37
N THR A 148 -1.94 -3.41 10.24
CA THR A 148 -0.61 -3.47 10.89
C THR A 148 -0.58 -4.39 12.10
N GLU A 149 -1.74 -4.64 12.70
CA GLU A 149 -1.90 -5.43 13.91
C GLU A 149 -2.03 -6.94 13.62
N ASN A 150 -1.96 -7.74 14.68
CA ASN A 150 -2.19 -9.17 14.59
C ASN A 150 -3.68 -9.46 14.29
N PRO A 151 -3.99 -10.05 13.11
CA PRO A 151 -5.37 -10.22 12.67
C PRO A 151 -6.15 -11.23 13.51
N PHE A 152 -5.48 -12.12 14.25
CA PHE A 152 -6.16 -13.11 15.09
C PHE A 152 -6.71 -12.52 16.40
N PHE A 153 -6.29 -11.31 16.76
CA PHE A 153 -6.79 -10.57 17.92
C PHE A 153 -7.75 -9.46 17.51
N GLU A 154 -7.40 -8.68 16.48
CA GLU A 154 -8.15 -7.48 16.11
C GLU A 154 -9.30 -7.71 15.11
N VAL A 155 -9.22 -8.78 14.33
CA VAL A 155 -10.28 -9.16 13.40
C VAL A 155 -11.10 -10.30 14.00
N ASN A 156 -12.43 -10.19 13.90
CA ASN A 156 -13.33 -11.17 14.45
C ASN A 156 -13.05 -12.57 13.85
N ARG A 157 -13.25 -13.60 14.67
CA ARG A 157 -12.97 -14.98 14.27
C ARG A 157 -13.77 -15.42 13.04
N ALA A 158 -14.95 -14.84 12.83
CA ALA A 158 -15.83 -15.18 11.73
C ALA A 158 -15.30 -14.71 10.36
N LEU A 159 -14.72 -13.50 10.27
CA LEU A 159 -14.07 -13.03 9.05
C LEU A 159 -12.74 -13.73 8.83
N VAL A 160 -11.96 -13.93 9.89
CA VAL A 160 -10.69 -14.66 9.80
C VAL A 160 -10.90 -16.09 9.29
N SER A 161 -11.93 -16.80 9.76
CA SER A 161 -12.20 -18.17 9.30
C SER A 161 -12.67 -18.26 7.84
N ARG A 162 -13.21 -17.17 7.27
CA ARG A 162 -13.65 -17.07 5.87
C ARG A 162 -12.59 -16.44 4.96
N SER A 163 -11.45 -16.05 5.52
CA SER A 163 -10.39 -15.35 4.81
C SER A 163 -9.07 -16.10 4.90
N ARG A 164 -8.23 -15.96 3.87
CA ARG A 164 -6.84 -16.41 3.95
C ARG A 164 -5.96 -15.27 4.48
N VAL A 165 -5.21 -15.53 5.54
CA VAL A 165 -4.28 -14.55 6.11
C VAL A 165 -2.93 -14.67 5.39
N PHE A 166 -2.44 -13.56 4.85
CA PHE A 166 -1.10 -13.44 4.25
C PHE A 166 -0.27 -12.44 5.04
N LEU A 167 0.88 -12.90 5.55
CA LEU A 167 1.82 -12.08 6.30
C LEU A 167 2.83 -11.43 5.34
N LEU A 168 2.82 -10.10 5.31
CA LEU A 168 3.86 -9.29 4.68
C LEU A 168 4.98 -9.05 5.69
N ARG A 169 6.21 -9.22 5.24
CA ARG A 169 7.42 -9.05 6.04
C ARG A 169 8.00 -7.65 5.84
N THR A 170 8.79 -7.19 6.80
CA THR A 170 9.66 -6.02 6.59
C THR A 170 10.53 -6.26 5.35
N LEU A 171 10.75 -5.21 4.59
CA LEU A 171 11.62 -5.29 3.41
C LEU A 171 13.08 -5.36 3.86
N THR A 172 13.90 -6.08 3.09
CA THR A 172 15.34 -6.10 3.33
C THR A 172 16.01 -4.84 2.77
N ASP A 173 17.23 -4.55 3.20
CA ASP A 173 18.01 -3.44 2.62
C ASP A 173 18.22 -3.63 1.11
N GLU A 174 18.35 -4.87 0.65
CA GLU A 174 18.46 -5.16 -0.78
C GLU A 174 17.18 -4.81 -1.55
N ASP A 175 16.01 -5.13 -0.97
CA ASP A 175 14.70 -4.78 -1.52
C ASP A 175 14.52 -3.26 -1.61
N LEU A 176 14.87 -2.56 -0.52
CA LEU A 176 14.83 -1.11 -0.44
C LEU A 176 15.79 -0.45 -1.44
N ALA A 177 17.02 -0.94 -1.54
CA ALA A 177 17.98 -0.47 -2.54
C ALA A 177 17.48 -0.70 -3.97
N ARG A 178 16.77 -1.82 -4.23
CA ARG A 178 16.12 -2.08 -5.53
C ARG A 178 15.01 -1.07 -5.82
N ILE A 179 14.16 -0.77 -4.84
CA ILE A 179 13.11 0.26 -4.94
C ILE A 179 13.72 1.63 -5.22
N ALA A 180 14.82 1.99 -4.55
CA ALA A 180 15.53 3.24 -4.79
C ALA A 180 16.04 3.32 -6.23
N ARG A 181 16.73 2.28 -6.73
CA ARG A 181 17.21 2.23 -8.12
C ARG A 181 16.07 2.37 -9.13
N MET A 182 14.99 1.61 -8.97
CA MET A 182 13.80 1.73 -9.82
C MET A 182 13.25 3.15 -9.83
N THR A 183 13.29 3.84 -8.68
CA THR A 183 12.81 5.22 -8.56
C THR A 183 13.71 6.23 -9.26
N LEU A 184 15.02 6.05 -9.19
CA LEU A 184 15.99 6.92 -9.87
C LEU A 184 15.99 6.72 -11.38
N GLU A 185 15.67 5.52 -11.87
CA GLU A 185 15.68 5.18 -13.29
C GLU A 185 14.33 5.42 -14.01
N ASP A 186 13.20 5.45 -13.27
CA ASP A 186 11.86 5.60 -13.86
C ASP A 186 11.64 7.04 -14.38
N LYS A 187 11.51 7.17 -15.71
CA LYS A 187 11.32 8.45 -16.43
C LYS A 187 9.89 8.99 -16.38
N GLU A 188 8.91 8.16 -16.01
CA GLU A 188 7.49 8.51 -16.02
C GLU A 188 7.02 8.97 -14.63
N ARG A 189 7.41 8.21 -13.59
CA ARG A 189 6.92 8.36 -12.21
C ARG A 189 8.01 8.82 -11.25
N GLY A 190 9.25 8.46 -11.54
CA GLY A 190 10.42 8.69 -10.71
C GLY A 190 11.24 9.90 -11.15
N TYR A 191 12.56 9.78 -11.04
CA TYR A 191 13.51 10.86 -11.33
C TYR A 191 14.41 10.59 -12.54
N GLY A 192 14.07 9.62 -13.40
CA GLY A 192 14.91 9.22 -14.54
C GLY A 192 15.15 10.29 -15.63
N ASN A 193 14.56 11.48 -15.48
CA ASN A 193 14.79 12.65 -16.35
C ASN A 193 15.87 13.61 -15.81
N TYR A 194 16.45 13.30 -14.65
CA TYR A 194 17.53 14.05 -14.02
C TYR A 194 18.76 13.16 -13.85
N SER A 195 19.93 13.77 -13.76
CA SER A 195 21.20 13.09 -13.49
C SER A 195 21.45 13.18 -11.99
N ILE A 196 20.94 12.21 -11.23
CA ILE A 196 21.09 12.18 -9.77
C ILE A 196 22.36 11.43 -9.40
N ARG A 197 23.22 12.07 -8.61
CA ARG A 197 24.41 11.47 -8.01
C ARG A 197 24.31 11.59 -6.49
N PHE A 198 24.49 10.47 -5.81
CA PHE A 198 24.61 10.44 -4.36
C PHE A 198 26.09 10.44 -4.00
N GLU A 199 26.47 11.25 -3.01
CA GLU A 199 27.74 11.10 -2.33
C GLU A 199 27.89 9.69 -1.74
N SER A 200 29.11 9.17 -1.67
CA SER A 200 29.41 7.84 -1.14
C SER A 200 28.77 7.62 0.24
N GLY A 201 27.93 6.59 0.38
CA GLY A 201 27.26 6.26 1.63
C GLY A 201 25.91 6.96 1.86
N ALA A 202 25.57 8.00 1.07
CA ALA A 202 24.34 8.76 1.26
C ALA A 202 23.09 7.91 0.94
N LEU A 203 23.10 7.18 -0.18
CA LEU A 203 21.97 6.31 -0.55
C LEU A 203 21.83 5.12 0.40
N GLU A 204 22.95 4.52 0.80
CA GLU A 204 22.99 3.43 1.78
C GLU A 204 22.42 3.90 3.14
N HIS A 205 22.74 5.13 3.55
CA HIS A 205 22.17 5.73 4.76
C HIS A 205 20.64 5.83 4.71
N LEU A 206 20.08 6.29 3.57
CA LEU A 206 18.63 6.36 3.38
C LEU A 206 17.97 4.97 3.43
N VAL A 207 18.61 3.98 2.81
CA VAL A 207 18.13 2.58 2.80
C VAL A 207 18.10 2.00 4.21
N HIS A 208 19.22 2.08 4.95
CA HIS A 208 19.31 1.54 6.30
C HIS A 208 18.33 2.23 7.25
N THR A 209 18.16 3.55 7.13
CA THR A 209 17.31 4.28 8.06
C THR A 209 15.82 4.13 7.78
N ALA A 210 15.44 3.68 6.57
CA ALA A 210 14.07 3.34 6.27
C ALA A 210 13.57 2.08 6.99
N ASP A 211 14.47 1.24 7.53
CA ASP A 211 14.18 0.10 8.41
C ASP A 211 13.05 -0.81 7.88
N GLY A 212 13.17 -1.20 6.60
CA GLY A 212 12.20 -2.06 5.91
C GLY A 212 10.88 -1.41 5.49
N ASP A 213 10.73 -0.08 5.61
CA ASP A 213 9.54 0.70 5.20
C ASP A 213 9.80 1.46 3.88
N ALA A 214 9.31 0.93 2.76
CA ALA A 214 9.47 1.56 1.44
C ALA A 214 8.81 2.94 1.33
N ARG A 215 7.74 3.22 2.10
CA ARG A 215 7.10 4.54 2.07
C ARG A 215 8.02 5.57 2.72
N SER A 216 8.63 5.22 3.84
CA SER A 216 9.62 6.06 4.51
C SER A 216 10.83 6.33 3.62
N LEU A 217 11.38 5.30 2.96
CA LEU A 217 12.47 5.46 1.98
C LEU A 217 12.10 6.44 0.85
N LEU A 218 10.94 6.25 0.21
CA LEU A 218 10.53 7.08 -0.91
C LEU A 218 10.29 8.54 -0.49
N ASN A 219 9.78 8.78 0.73
CA ASN A 219 9.64 10.13 1.25
C ASN A 219 11.01 10.78 1.54
N ALA A 220 11.96 10.01 2.08
CA ALA A 220 13.31 10.52 2.35
C ALA A 220 14.06 10.82 1.05
N LEU A 221 13.97 9.93 0.04
CA LEU A 221 14.49 10.19 -1.30
C LEU A 221 13.88 11.44 -1.93
N GLU A 222 12.55 11.58 -1.85
CA GLU A 222 11.85 12.76 -2.36
C GLU A 222 12.37 14.04 -1.71
N LEU A 223 12.49 14.05 -0.38
CA LEU A 223 12.98 15.21 0.34
C LEU A 223 14.44 15.51 -0.01
N ALA A 224 15.33 14.51 0.05
CA ALA A 224 16.76 14.68 -0.20
C ALA A 224 17.03 15.23 -1.61
N ILE A 225 16.41 14.65 -2.64
CA ILE A 225 16.63 15.04 -4.04
C ILE A 225 16.07 16.45 -4.30
N GLU A 226 14.92 16.78 -3.72
CA GLU A 226 14.22 18.02 -4.06
C GLU A 226 14.75 19.24 -3.32
N THR A 227 15.42 19.04 -2.19
CA THR A 227 16.09 20.12 -1.45
C THR A 227 17.55 20.32 -1.85
N SER A 228 18.14 19.41 -2.63
CA SER A 228 19.49 19.56 -3.20
C SER A 228 19.59 20.61 -4.33
N VAL A 229 18.49 21.26 -4.71
CA VAL A 229 18.45 22.31 -5.72
C VAL A 229 17.73 23.56 -5.19
N GLU A 230 18.12 24.75 -5.67
CA GLU A 230 17.51 26.01 -5.21
C GLU A 230 16.03 26.14 -5.59
N THR A 231 15.64 25.60 -6.76
CA THR A 231 14.26 25.67 -7.25
C THR A 231 13.82 24.34 -7.81
N TRP A 232 12.58 23.96 -7.50
CA TRP A 232 12.00 22.72 -7.99
C TRP A 232 10.72 22.98 -8.81
N PRO A 233 10.55 22.33 -9.98
CA PRO A 233 11.48 21.42 -10.65
C PRO A 233 12.65 22.17 -11.33
N PRO A 234 13.85 21.58 -11.36
CA PRO A 234 14.98 22.15 -12.11
C PRO A 234 14.78 21.97 -13.62
N ALA A 235 15.70 22.51 -14.42
CA ALA A 235 15.72 22.28 -15.87
C ALA A 235 15.80 20.77 -16.19
N SER A 236 15.18 20.35 -17.29
CA SER A 236 15.24 18.95 -17.72
C SER A 236 16.70 18.54 -17.99
N GLY A 237 17.11 17.38 -17.48
CA GLY A 237 18.49 16.91 -17.57
C GLY A 237 19.46 17.57 -16.60
N ALA A 238 18.97 18.36 -15.62
CA ALA A 238 19.83 18.91 -14.57
C ALA A 238 20.57 17.81 -13.80
N ASP A 239 21.82 18.12 -13.45
CA ASP A 239 22.60 17.38 -12.47
C ASP A 239 22.12 17.74 -11.06
N ILE A 240 21.89 16.72 -10.24
CA ILE A 240 21.49 16.87 -8.84
C ILE A 240 22.47 16.03 -8.00
N ASP A 241 23.30 16.71 -7.23
CA ASP A 241 24.25 16.07 -6.33
C ASP A 241 23.67 16.09 -4.90
N VAL A 242 23.37 14.91 -4.36
CA VAL A 242 22.83 14.72 -3.01
C VAL A 242 23.99 14.38 -2.07
N SER A 243 24.32 15.28 -1.15
CA SER A 243 25.36 15.06 -0.14
C SER A 243 24.90 14.10 0.96
N LEU A 244 25.86 13.54 1.70
CA LEU A 244 25.56 12.74 2.88
C LEU A 244 24.78 13.55 3.93
N GLU A 245 25.16 14.80 4.16
CA GLU A 245 24.48 15.71 5.10
C GLU A 245 23.01 15.91 4.71
N THR A 246 22.71 16.19 3.44
CA THR A 246 21.32 16.32 2.97
C THR A 246 20.54 15.01 3.14
N ALA A 247 21.17 13.86 2.88
CA ALA A 247 20.54 12.56 3.10
C ALA A 247 20.21 12.33 4.59
N GLU A 248 21.13 12.65 5.50
CA GLU A 248 20.92 12.56 6.95
C GLU A 248 19.78 13.49 7.42
N GLU A 249 19.72 14.72 6.92
CA GLU A 249 18.66 15.69 7.25
C GLU A 249 17.29 15.31 6.68
N SER A 250 17.27 14.61 5.54
CA SER A 250 16.02 14.19 4.87
C SER A 250 15.23 13.13 5.65
N ILE A 251 15.87 12.52 6.65
CA ILE A 251 15.24 11.53 7.51
C ILE A 251 14.80 12.23 8.80
N GLN A 252 13.49 12.28 8.99
CA GLN A 252 12.97 12.46 10.35
C GLN A 252 13.10 11.12 11.07
N LYS A 253 14.05 11.01 12.02
CA LYS A 253 14.04 9.89 12.97
C LYS A 253 12.62 9.79 13.53
N ARG A 254 11.95 8.65 13.33
CA ARG A 254 10.76 8.33 14.13
C ARG A 254 11.24 8.42 15.58
N VAL A 255 10.77 9.44 16.30
CA VAL A 255 10.81 9.41 17.75
C VAL A 255 10.09 8.12 18.09
N VAL A 256 10.84 7.12 18.54
CA VAL A 256 10.29 5.93 19.17
C VAL A 256 9.51 6.49 20.34
N LEU A 257 8.19 6.63 20.16
CA LEU A 257 7.25 6.80 21.25
C LEU A 257 7.39 5.52 22.05
N TYR A 258 8.35 5.54 22.98
CA TYR A 258 8.26 4.73 24.17
C TYR A 258 6.87 4.95 24.72
N ASP A 259 6.16 3.83 24.75
CA ASP A 259 4.85 3.63 25.31
C ASP A 259 4.63 4.56 26.49
N LYS A 260 3.73 5.53 26.31
CA LYS A 260 3.29 6.41 27.39
C LYS A 260 2.03 5.89 28.09
N ASP A 261 1.64 4.66 27.81
CA ASP A 261 0.65 3.91 28.58
C ASP A 261 1.32 2.67 29.15
N GLY A 262 1.89 2.83 30.34
CA GLY A 262 2.35 1.71 31.15
C GLY A 262 1.20 0.78 31.50
N ASP A 263 1.41 -0.52 31.30
CA ASP A 263 1.37 -1.52 32.38
C ASP A 263 1.66 -2.90 31.78
N TYR A 264 2.90 -3.36 31.93
CA TYR A 264 3.24 -4.77 31.82
C TYR A 264 3.36 -5.33 33.25
N HIS A 265 2.38 -6.14 33.66
CA HIS A 265 2.56 -7.10 34.75
C HIS A 265 2.68 -8.52 34.14
N TYR A 266 3.76 -9.17 34.58
CA TYR A 266 4.29 -10.53 34.31
C TYR A 266 3.41 -11.58 33.65
#